data_AF-A0A1Y2U1R1-F1
#
_entry.id   AF-A0A1Y2U1R1-F1
#
_cell.length_a   1.000
_cell.length_b   1.000
_cell.length_c   1.000
_cell.angle_alpha   90.00
_cell.angle_beta   90.00
_cell.angle_gamma   90.00
#
_symmetry.space_group_name_H-M   'P 1'
#
loop_
_entity.id
_entity.type
_entity.pdbx_description
1 polymer ?
#
loop_
_entity_poly.entity_id
_entity_poly.type
_entity_poly.pdbx_seq_one_letter_code
_entity_poly.pdbx_strand_id
1 'polypeptide(L)'
;MFNALTLYFTEDEEWQPQICPITMPDGTAKDLNTWAPYLVGYQVYDEFRAYPAELRTLIARCMADDPEDRPSLKELLNTINQNIALGDERANEAQRNWEAEKILDPTKEKPAVNVKTPPTVEDNDLLIRFFREYFRDQPGRDDPYKDLWDNDDDE
;
A
#
# COMPACT_ATOMS: atom_id res chain seq x y z
N MET A 1 -17.43 1.69 -6.61
CA MET A 1 -16.68 0.92 -5.60
C MET A 1 -15.25 0.83 -6.13
N PHE A 2 -14.31 1.57 -5.54
CA PHE A 2 -12.92 1.64 -6.00
C PHE A 2 -12.19 0.39 -5.53
N ASN A 3 -11.61 -0.35 -6.47
CA ASN A 3 -10.87 -1.56 -6.16
C ASN A 3 -9.40 -1.15 -5.96
N ALA A 4 -9.04 -0.80 -4.72
CA ALA A 4 -7.68 -0.40 -4.37
C ALA A 4 -6.63 -1.50 -4.64
N LEU A 5 -7.08 -2.75 -4.84
CA LEU A 5 -6.24 -3.89 -5.21
C LEU A 5 -5.91 -3.94 -6.71
N THR A 6 -6.75 -3.37 -7.58
CA THR A 6 -6.52 -3.40 -9.03
C THR A 6 -6.10 -2.06 -9.59
N LEU A 7 -5.98 -1.03 -8.72
CA LEU A 7 -5.42 0.28 -9.04
C LEU A 7 -5.75 0.73 -10.47
N TYR A 8 -7.04 0.86 -10.74
CA TYR A 8 -7.62 1.45 -11.94
C TYR A 8 -7.00 1.03 -13.28
N PHE A 9 -6.99 -0.27 -13.61
CA PHE A 9 -6.85 -0.68 -15.02
C PHE A 9 -8.20 -0.53 -15.72
N THR A 10 -8.34 0.50 -16.53
CA THR A 10 -9.36 0.52 -17.59
C THR A 10 -8.93 -0.51 -18.63
N GLU A 11 -9.87 -1.33 -19.11
CA GLU A 11 -9.65 -2.47 -20.03
C GLU A 11 -8.89 -2.11 -21.34
N ASP A 12 -8.65 -0.83 -21.60
CA ASP A 12 -7.99 -0.27 -22.79
C ASP A 12 -6.49 0.08 -22.62
N GLU A 13 -5.92 0.03 -21.40
CA GLU A 13 -4.49 0.30 -21.18
C GLU A 13 -3.68 -1.00 -21.01
N GLU A 14 -2.60 -1.14 -21.80
CA GLU A 14 -1.66 -2.25 -21.64
C GLU A 14 -1.02 -2.19 -20.25
N TRP A 15 -1.40 -3.14 -19.38
CA TRP A 15 -0.81 -3.28 -18.05
C TRP A 15 0.67 -3.63 -18.17
N GLN A 16 1.53 -2.66 -17.87
CA GLN A 16 2.98 -2.81 -17.90
C GLN A 16 3.62 -1.95 -16.81
N PRO A 17 4.79 -2.35 -16.27
CA PRO A 17 5.49 -1.56 -15.29
C PRO A 17 6.03 -0.29 -15.95
N GLN A 18 6.08 0.80 -15.19
CA GLN A 18 6.65 2.06 -15.66
C GLN A 18 7.76 2.54 -14.73
N ILE A 19 8.77 3.16 -15.34
CA ILE A 19 9.87 3.77 -14.62
C ILE A 19 9.40 5.08 -13.99
N CYS A 20 9.44 5.14 -12.67
CA CYS A 20 9.05 6.30 -11.88
C CYS A 20 10.23 6.81 -11.06
N PRO A 21 10.54 8.12 -11.10
CA PRO A 21 11.54 8.69 -10.21
C PRO A 21 10.98 8.73 -8.78
N ILE A 22 11.63 8.03 -7.87
CA ILE A 22 11.24 7.99 -6.45
C ILE A 22 12.34 8.55 -5.55
N THR A 23 11.94 8.95 -4.34
CA THR A 23 12.85 9.21 -3.23
C THR A 23 12.79 8.03 -2.28
N MET A 24 13.94 7.39 -2.06
CA MET A 24 14.12 6.28 -1.14
C MET A 24 14.04 6.76 0.33
N PRO A 25 13.82 5.85 1.28
CA PRO A 25 13.77 6.22 2.72
C PRO A 25 15.04 6.89 3.24
N ASP A 26 16.19 6.64 2.61
CA ASP A 26 17.48 7.26 2.94
C ASP A 26 17.68 8.65 2.29
N GLY A 27 16.67 9.15 1.57
CA GLY A 27 16.71 10.43 0.87
C GLY A 27 17.36 10.38 -0.52
N THR A 28 17.84 9.22 -0.96
CA THR A 28 18.43 9.08 -2.30
C THR A 28 17.36 9.05 -3.38
N ALA A 29 17.66 9.63 -4.55
CA ALA A 29 16.80 9.53 -5.72
C ALA A 29 17.12 8.23 -6.48
N LYS A 30 16.08 7.51 -6.90
CA LYS A 30 16.21 6.27 -7.66
C LYS A 30 15.08 6.16 -8.67
N ASP A 31 15.38 5.62 -9.84
CA ASP A 31 14.37 5.22 -10.82
C ASP A 31 13.85 3.83 -10.45
N LEU A 32 12.55 3.73 -10.16
CA LEU A 32 11.88 2.48 -9.81
C LEU A 32 11.03 2.02 -10.98
N ASN A 33 11.28 0.83 -11.52
CA ASN A 33 10.36 0.19 -12.45
C ASN A 33 9.26 -0.54 -11.66
N THR A 34 8.01 -0.05 -11.70
CA THR A 34 6.93 -0.55 -10.84
C THR A 34 5.63 -0.74 -11.59
N TRP A 35 4.88 -1.77 -11.17
CA TRP A 35 3.50 -2.02 -11.61
C TRP A 35 2.48 -1.08 -10.95
N ALA A 36 2.93 -0.16 -10.08
CA ALA A 36 2.10 0.84 -9.42
C ALA A 36 2.52 2.29 -9.68
N PRO A 37 2.61 2.73 -10.95
CA PRO A 37 3.14 4.05 -11.28
C PRO A 37 2.27 5.22 -10.79
N TYR A 38 0.96 5.05 -10.65
CA TYR A 38 0.05 6.08 -10.11
C TYR A 38 0.28 6.38 -8.62
N LEU A 39 1.07 5.57 -7.90
CA LEU A 39 1.43 5.87 -6.50
C LEU A 39 2.59 6.85 -6.40
N VAL A 40 3.52 6.85 -7.36
CA VAL A 40 4.82 7.53 -7.22
C VAL A 40 5.30 8.27 -8.47
N GLY A 41 4.63 8.10 -9.61
CA GLY A 41 4.98 8.74 -10.87
C GLY A 41 4.56 10.21 -10.96
N TYR A 42 4.76 10.81 -12.13
CA TYR A 42 4.54 12.25 -12.37
C TYR A 42 3.10 12.72 -12.11
N GLN A 43 2.11 11.84 -12.25
CA GLN A 43 0.71 12.13 -11.94
C GLN A 43 0.21 11.15 -10.87
N VAL A 44 0.64 11.34 -9.62
CA VAL A 44 0.00 10.67 -8.48
C VAL A 44 -1.46 11.09 -8.43
N TYR A 45 -2.38 10.13 -8.55
CA TYR A 45 -3.81 10.42 -8.52
C TYR A 45 -4.20 11.05 -7.18
N ASP A 46 -5.16 11.98 -7.20
CA ASP A 46 -5.52 12.78 -6.03
C ASP A 46 -5.95 11.94 -4.83
N GLU A 47 -6.59 10.79 -5.10
CA GLU A 47 -6.98 9.80 -4.09
C GLU A 47 -5.78 9.23 -3.32
N PHE A 48 -4.64 9.08 -4.00
CA PHE A 48 -3.41 8.59 -3.38
C PHE A 48 -2.63 9.70 -2.69
N ARG A 49 -2.76 10.96 -3.12
CA ARG A 49 -2.08 12.11 -2.48
C ARG A 49 -2.44 12.30 -1.01
N ALA A 50 -3.59 11.78 -0.59
CA ALA A 50 -3.99 11.75 0.82
C ALA A 50 -3.07 10.87 1.70
N TYR A 51 -2.35 9.92 1.10
CA TYR A 51 -1.40 9.06 1.80
C TYR A 51 0.01 9.68 1.81
N PRO A 52 0.76 9.55 2.92
CA PRO A 52 2.17 9.91 3.02
C PRO A 52 2.98 9.36 1.85
N ALA A 53 3.96 10.14 1.38
CA ALA A 53 4.81 9.74 0.26
C ALA A 53 5.56 8.44 0.58
N GLU A 54 5.98 8.26 1.82
CA GLU A 54 6.68 7.09 2.33
C GLU A 54 5.86 5.82 2.17
N LEU A 55 4.55 5.88 2.48
CA LEU A 55 3.64 4.74 2.32
C LEU A 55 3.38 4.42 0.86
N ARG A 56 3.19 5.45 0.02
CA ARG A 56 3.03 5.25 -1.43
C ARG A 56 4.27 4.62 -2.06
N THR A 57 5.46 5.12 -1.70
CA THR A 57 6.73 4.55 -2.15
C THR A 57 6.93 3.13 -1.66
N LEU A 58 6.55 2.83 -0.42
CA LEU A 58 6.63 1.47 0.12
C LEU A 58 5.79 0.49 -0.70
N ILE A 59 4.51 0.83 -0.98
CA ILE A 59 3.61 0.00 -1.77
C ILE A 59 4.13 -0.15 -3.21
N ALA A 60 4.59 0.95 -3.83
CA ALA A 60 5.16 0.89 -5.19
C ALA A 60 6.39 -0.02 -5.27
N ARG A 61 7.25 -0.02 -4.24
CA ARG A 61 8.41 -0.92 -4.16
C ARG A 61 8.00 -2.38 -3.92
N CYS A 62 6.93 -2.66 -3.18
CA CYS A 62 6.39 -4.03 -3.10
C CYS A 62 5.96 -4.57 -4.47
N MET A 63 5.54 -3.68 -5.37
CA MET A 63 5.15 -3.98 -6.74
C MET A 63 6.26 -3.68 -7.77
N ALA A 64 7.52 -3.64 -7.33
CA ALA A 64 8.66 -3.45 -8.22
C ALA A 64 8.81 -4.65 -9.17
N ASP A 65 9.14 -4.33 -10.42
CA ASP A 65 9.42 -5.31 -11.47
C ASP A 65 10.70 -6.10 -11.12
N ASP A 66 11.75 -5.39 -10.72
CA ASP A 66 12.98 -6.00 -10.18
C ASP A 66 12.78 -6.44 -8.71
N PRO A 67 12.99 -7.73 -8.38
CA PRO A 67 12.93 -8.22 -7.00
C PRO A 67 13.88 -7.52 -6.03
N GLU A 68 15.04 -7.03 -6.47
CA GLU A 68 16.03 -6.35 -5.62
C GLU A 68 15.55 -4.98 -5.13
N ASP A 69 14.58 -4.39 -5.82
CA ASP A 69 13.97 -3.11 -5.45
C ASP A 69 12.89 -3.26 -4.36
N ARG A 70 12.43 -4.49 -4.13
CA ARG A 70 11.38 -4.81 -3.17
C ARG A 70 11.92 -4.66 -1.75
N PRO A 71 11.12 -4.11 -0.82
CA PRO A 71 11.55 -3.97 0.56
C PRO A 71 11.66 -5.36 1.21
N SER A 72 12.63 -5.52 2.10
CA SER A 72 12.65 -6.68 2.99
C SER A 72 11.42 -6.68 3.92
N LEU A 73 11.02 -7.84 4.44
CA LEU A 73 9.93 -7.92 5.43
C LEU A 73 10.20 -7.02 6.66
N LYS A 74 11.46 -6.96 7.09
CA LYS A 74 11.88 -6.09 8.20
C LYS A 74 11.67 -4.62 7.87
N GLU A 75 12.03 -4.19 6.66
CA GLU A 75 11.82 -2.82 6.20
C GLU A 75 10.32 -2.49 6.14
N LEU A 76 9.52 -3.37 5.54
CA LEU A 76 8.07 -3.23 5.45
C LEU A 76 7.41 -3.02 6.82
N LEU A 77 7.70 -3.90 7.77
CA LEU A 77 7.14 -3.83 9.13
C LEU A 77 7.59 -2.57 9.87
N ASN A 78 8.86 -2.19 9.72
CA ASN A 78 9.38 -0.98 10.36
C ASN A 78 8.68 0.28 9.82
N THR A 79 8.56 0.41 8.51
CA THR A 79 7.91 1.58 7.90
C THR A 79 6.43 1.67 8.26
N ILE A 80 5.71 0.54 8.29
CA ILE A 80 4.29 0.50 8.71
C ILE A 80 4.16 0.93 10.18
N ASN A 81 4.93 0.32 11.09
CA ASN A 81 4.87 0.64 12.52
C ASN A 81 5.22 2.10 12.80
N GLN A 82 6.22 2.66 12.11
CA GLN A 82 6.58 4.07 12.21
C GLN A 82 5.42 4.98 11.76
N ASN A 83 4.78 4.66 10.65
CA ASN A 83 3.65 5.46 10.15
C ASN A 83 2.42 5.37 11.07
N ILE A 84 2.16 4.21 11.69
CA ILE A 84 1.11 4.06 12.70
C ILE A 84 1.42 4.96 13.90
N ALA A 85 2.63 4.89 14.45
CA ALA A 85 3.04 5.70 15.60
C ALA A 85 2.94 7.22 15.32
N LEU A 86 3.39 7.66 14.14
CA LEU A 86 3.27 9.05 13.70
C LEU A 86 1.80 9.47 13.51
N GLY A 87 0.96 8.57 13.00
CA GLY A 87 -0.48 8.79 12.87
C GLY A 87 -1.15 8.99 14.23
N ASP A 88 -0.84 8.13 15.20
CA ASP A 88 -1.35 8.19 16.57
C ASP A 88 -0.91 9.47 17.27
N GLU A 89 0.34 9.89 17.12
CA GLU A 89 0.86 11.13 17.69
C GLU A 89 0.11 12.36 17.15
N ARG A 90 -0.07 12.43 15.82
CA ARG A 90 -0.81 13.52 15.16
C ARG A 90 -2.28 13.54 15.58
N ALA A 91 -2.92 12.37 15.72
CA ALA A 91 -4.29 12.27 16.17
C ALA A 91 -4.44 12.76 17.63
N ASN A 92 -3.51 12.36 18.50
CA ASN A 92 -3.47 12.80 19.89
C ASN A 92 -3.23 14.31 20.02
N GLU A 93 -2.34 14.87 19.19
CA GLU A 93 -2.09 16.31 19.15
C GLU A 93 -3.33 17.09 18.68
N ALA A 94 -3.96 16.65 17.59
CA ALA A 94 -5.19 17.24 17.10
C ALA A 94 -6.32 17.20 18.16
N GLN A 95 -6.42 16.11 18.90
CA GLN A 95 -7.35 15.97 20.02
C GLN A 95 -7.06 16.98 21.14
N ARG A 96 -5.81 17.12 21.57
CA ARG A 96 -5.41 18.10 22.60
C ARG A 96 -5.68 19.53 22.16
N ASN A 97 -5.36 19.87 20.91
CA ASN A 97 -5.58 21.20 20.36
C ASN A 97 -7.07 21.53 20.30
N TRP A 98 -7.90 20.58 19.87
CA TRP A 98 -9.34 20.74 19.89
C TRP A 98 -9.90 20.93 21.31
N GLU A 99 -9.43 20.15 22.29
CA GLU A 99 -9.84 20.30 23.69
C GLU A 99 -9.48 21.68 24.25
N ALA A 100 -8.29 22.19 23.94
CA ALA A 100 -7.86 23.54 24.32
C ALA A 100 -8.72 24.63 23.66
N GLU A 101 -9.02 24.50 22.37
CA GLU A 101 -9.90 25.43 21.65
C GLU A 101 -11.34 25.41 22.20
N LYS A 102 -11.86 24.24 22.56
CA LYS A 102 -13.22 24.09 23.09
C LYS A 102 -13.39 24.75 24.46
N ILE A 103 -12.33 24.83 25.27
CA ILE A 103 -12.33 25.58 26.53
C ILE A 103 -12.52 27.09 26.25
N LEU A 104 -11.92 27.59 25.17
CA LEU A 104 -11.99 29.00 24.77
C LEU A 104 -13.29 29.34 24.02
N ASP A 105 -13.78 28.42 23.18
CA ASP A 105 -15.01 28.53 22.42
C ASP A 105 -15.84 27.24 22.54
N PRO A 106 -16.90 27.24 23.39
CA PRO A 106 -17.75 26.07 23.59
C PRO A 106 -18.52 25.61 22.34
N THR A 107 -18.63 26.46 21.31
CA THR A 107 -19.31 26.14 20.05
C THR A 107 -18.41 25.43 19.04
N LYS A 108 -17.10 25.31 19.35
CA LYS A 108 -16.13 24.67 18.47
C LYS A 108 -16.46 23.18 18.27
N GLU A 109 -16.84 22.84 17.05
CA GLU A 109 -17.09 21.45 16.67
C GLU A 109 -15.80 20.64 16.64
N LYS A 110 -15.91 19.35 16.98
CA LYS A 110 -14.78 18.42 16.86
C LYS A 110 -14.39 18.34 15.39
N PRO A 111 -13.11 18.56 15.02
CA PRO A 111 -12.70 18.31 13.65
C PRO A 111 -13.09 16.88 13.33
N ALA A 112 -13.81 16.70 12.21
CA ALA A 112 -14.03 15.38 11.66
C ALA A 112 -12.65 14.85 11.30
N VAL A 113 -12.04 14.11 12.23
CA VAL A 113 -10.88 13.31 11.90
C VAL A 113 -11.45 12.27 10.97
N ASN A 114 -11.38 12.55 9.67
CA ASN A 114 -11.54 11.57 8.61
C ASN A 114 -10.32 10.64 8.68
N VAL A 115 -10.05 10.06 9.86
CA VAL A 115 -9.55 8.70 9.90
C VAL A 115 -10.67 7.96 9.19
N LYS A 116 -10.50 7.70 7.89
CA LYS A 116 -11.14 6.54 7.33
C LYS A 116 -10.57 5.41 8.17
N THR A 117 -11.22 5.11 9.29
CA THR A 117 -11.05 3.82 9.95
C THR A 117 -11.18 2.87 8.78
N PRO A 118 -10.12 2.10 8.45
CA PRO A 118 -10.26 1.10 7.41
C PRO A 118 -11.58 0.39 7.74
N PRO A 119 -12.53 0.31 6.78
CA PRO A 119 -13.74 -0.45 7.03
C PRO A 119 -13.27 -1.76 7.64
N THR A 120 -13.89 -2.19 8.76
CA THR A 120 -13.56 -3.46 9.43
C THR A 120 -13.30 -4.45 8.32
N VAL A 121 -12.02 -4.80 8.15
CA VAL A 121 -11.59 -5.46 6.91
C VAL A 121 -12.49 -6.67 6.82
N GLU A 122 -13.24 -6.77 5.73
CA GLU A 122 -13.93 -7.99 5.35
C GLU A 122 -12.80 -9.00 5.02
N ASP A 123 -12.00 -9.37 6.02
CA ASP A 123 -10.73 -10.10 5.90
C ASP A 123 -10.97 -11.36 5.10
N ASN A 124 -12.12 -12.00 5.31
CA ASN A 124 -12.50 -13.16 4.55
C ASN A 124 -12.94 -12.83 3.13
N ASP A 125 -13.74 -11.80 2.86
CA ASP A 125 -14.25 -11.59 1.49
C ASP A 125 -13.18 -11.05 0.54
N LEU A 126 -12.26 -10.21 1.02
CA LEU A 126 -11.10 -9.77 0.23
C LEU A 126 -10.10 -10.91 -0.01
N LEU A 127 -9.79 -11.72 1.01
CA LEU A 127 -8.94 -12.90 0.85
C LEU A 127 -9.60 -13.97 -0.04
N ILE A 128 -10.91 -14.21 0.13
CA ILE A 128 -11.69 -15.16 -0.69
C ILE A 128 -11.76 -14.66 -2.12
N ARG A 129 -11.94 -13.36 -2.34
CA ARG A 129 -11.98 -12.75 -3.68
C ARG A 129 -10.62 -12.81 -4.34
N PHE A 130 -9.55 -12.43 -3.65
CA PHE A 130 -8.17 -12.56 -4.15
C PHE A 130 -7.84 -14.03 -4.47
N PHE A 131 -8.18 -14.96 -3.57
CA PHE A 131 -8.04 -16.40 -3.81
C PHE A 131 -8.84 -16.85 -5.04
N ARG A 132 -10.08 -16.39 -5.20
CA ARG A 132 -10.91 -16.77 -6.35
C ARG A 132 -10.44 -16.16 -7.67
N GLU A 133 -9.93 -14.94 -7.65
CA GLU A 133 -9.53 -14.19 -8.85
C GLU A 133 -8.11 -14.55 -9.32
N TYR A 134 -7.21 -14.87 -8.39
CA TYR A 134 -5.79 -15.14 -8.69
C TYR A 134 -5.37 -16.61 -8.49
N PHE A 135 -6.18 -17.43 -7.83
CA PHE A 135 -5.91 -18.87 -7.62
C PHE A 135 -6.97 -19.82 -8.23
N ARG A 136 -7.79 -19.34 -9.17
CA ARG A 136 -8.56 -20.21 -10.09
C ARG A 136 -8.16 -19.84 -11.51
N ASP A 137 -7.50 -20.66 -12.31
CA ASP A 137 -7.26 -22.10 -12.31
C ASP A 137 -5.75 -22.39 -12.30
N GLN A 138 -5.35 -23.65 -12.04
CA GLN A 138 -3.98 -24.09 -12.27
C GLN A 138 -3.62 -23.66 -13.71
N PRO A 139 -2.56 -22.86 -13.94
CA PRO A 139 -2.18 -22.53 -15.30
C PRO A 139 -2.03 -23.87 -16.03
N GLY A 140 -2.62 -24.01 -17.22
CA GLY A 140 -2.49 -25.24 -18.03
C GLY A 140 -1.05 -25.50 -18.52
N ARG A 141 -0.06 -24.92 -17.85
CA ARG A 141 1.37 -25.14 -17.96
C ARG A 141 1.81 -25.93 -16.75
N ASP A 142 2.57 -26.99 -16.99
CA ASP A 142 3.30 -27.70 -15.93
C ASP A 142 4.12 -26.69 -15.12
N ASP A 143 4.08 -26.81 -13.79
CA ASP A 143 4.86 -25.98 -12.89
C ASP A 143 6.35 -26.13 -13.22
N PRO A 144 7.03 -25.08 -13.71
CA PRO A 144 8.44 -25.15 -14.09
C PRO A 144 9.37 -25.36 -12.90
N TYR A 145 8.86 -25.27 -11.67
CA TYR A 145 9.59 -25.43 -10.43
C TYR A 145 9.19 -26.67 -9.64
N LYS A 146 8.33 -27.55 -10.18
CA LYS A 146 7.80 -28.74 -9.49
C LYS A 146 8.87 -29.55 -8.76
N ASP A 147 10.02 -29.75 -9.40
CA ASP A 147 11.15 -30.51 -8.86
C ASP A 147 11.83 -29.84 -7.65
N LEU A 148 11.54 -28.58 -7.33
CA LEU A 148 12.10 -27.88 -6.17
C LEU A 148 11.31 -28.14 -4.88
N TRP A 149 10.04 -28.55 -4.97
CA TRP A 149 9.18 -28.73 -3.79
C TRP A 149 8.63 -30.16 -3.65
N ASP A 150 8.59 -30.96 -4.72
CA ASP A 150 8.27 -32.40 -4.63
C ASP A 150 9.42 -33.22 -4.00
N ASN A 151 10.61 -32.62 -3.82
CA ASN A 151 11.77 -33.27 -3.22
C ASN A 151 11.86 -33.14 -1.69
N ASP A 152 10.91 -32.46 -1.05
CA ASP A 152 10.93 -32.23 0.42
C ASP A 152 10.15 -33.32 1.21
N ASP A 153 9.59 -34.33 0.54
CA ASP A 153 8.80 -35.41 1.19
C ASP A 153 9.58 -36.71 1.45
N ASP A 154 10.90 -36.74 1.22
CA ASP A 154 11.77 -37.89 1.55
C ASP A 154 12.91 -37.49 2.53
N GLU A 155 12.57 -37.15 3.78
CA GLU A 155 13.41 -37.45 4.97
C GLU A 155 12.62 -37.54 6.29
#